data_AF-A0A388SFU2-F1
#
_entry.id   AF-A0A388SFU2-F1
#
_cell.length_a   1.000
_cell.length_b   1.000
_cell.length_c   1.000
_cell.angle_alpha   90.00
_cell.angle_beta   90.00
_cell.angle_gamma   90.00
#
_symmetry.space_group_name_H-M   'P 1'
#
loop_
_entity.id
_entity.type
_entity.pdbx_description
1 polymer ?
#
loop_
_entity_poly.entity_id
_entity_poly.type
_entity_poly.pdbx_seq_one_letter_code
_entity_poly.pdbx_strand_id
1 'polypeptide(L)' 'MNKEGQHKDGPLKDRYRRGFVEVMCPKCRTTRIIVVPEEPMPRCESCRVEMIVKEVLTEGKY' A
#
# COMPACT_ATOMS: atom_id res chain seq x y z
N MET A 1 -40.32 -7.88 -21.93
CA MET A 1 -40.41 -7.74 -20.46
C MET A 1 -40.26 -9.13 -19.84
N ASN A 2 -39.32 -9.45 -18.94
CA ASN A 2 -38.33 -8.63 -18.24
C ASN A 2 -36.97 -9.35 -18.13
N LYS A 3 -35.91 -8.57 -17.89
CA LYS A 3 -34.59 -9.05 -17.45
C LYS A 3 -34.21 -8.35 -16.11
N GLU A 4 -33.06 -8.55 -15.46
CA GLU A 4 -32.01 -9.60 -15.51
C GLU A 4 -32.13 -10.43 -14.19
N GLY A 5 -31.55 -11.62 -13.98
CA GLY A 5 -30.21 -12.10 -14.38
C GLY A 5 -29.23 -11.81 -13.21
N GLN A 6 -28.86 -12.85 -12.47
CA GLN A 6 -28.17 -12.74 -11.18
C GLN A 6 -26.68 -12.39 -11.35
N HIS A 7 -26.11 -11.55 -10.47
CA HIS A 7 -24.71 -11.69 -10.08
C HIS A 7 -24.44 -11.30 -8.63
N LYS A 8 -23.48 -12.00 -8.01
CA LYS A 8 -23.20 -11.94 -6.56
C LYS A 8 -21.99 -11.05 -6.30
N ASP A 9 -22.21 -9.85 -5.79
CA ASP A 9 -21.13 -9.03 -5.23
C ASP A 9 -20.76 -9.53 -3.83
N GLY A 10 -19.70 -10.35 -3.76
CA GLY A 10 -19.05 -10.68 -2.48
C GLY A 10 -18.34 -9.47 -1.87
N PRO A 11 -18.02 -9.48 -0.55
CA PRO A 11 -17.53 -8.31 0.19
C PRO A 11 -16.05 -7.94 -0.09
N LEU A 12 -15.57 -8.12 -1.32
CA LEU A 12 -14.14 -8.07 -1.68
C LEU A 12 -13.73 -6.86 -2.54
N LYS A 13 -14.59 -5.84 -2.67
CA LYS A 13 -14.40 -4.70 -3.58
C LYS A 13 -13.28 -3.70 -3.21
N ASP A 14 -12.71 -3.75 -2.00
CA ASP A 14 -11.64 -2.84 -1.55
C ASP A 14 -10.21 -3.42 -1.57
N ARG A 15 -10.01 -4.69 -1.99
CA ARG A 15 -8.70 -5.38 -1.86
C ARG A 15 -7.53 -4.81 -2.68
N TYR A 16 -7.77 -3.84 -3.56
CA TYR A 16 -6.77 -3.23 -4.44
C TYR A 16 -6.71 -1.71 -4.33
N ARG A 17 -7.16 -1.13 -3.21
CA ARG A 17 -6.99 0.30 -2.96
C ARG A 17 -5.49 0.61 -2.77
N ARG A 18 -4.90 1.30 -3.75
CA ARG A 18 -3.53 1.82 -3.69
C ARG A 18 -3.35 2.64 -2.42
N GLY A 19 -2.37 2.28 -1.60
CA GLY A 19 -2.01 2.98 -0.37
C GLY A 19 -0.61 3.52 -0.45
N PHE A 20 -0.41 4.79 -0.09
CA PHE A 20 0.92 5.35 0.11
C PHE A 20 1.41 4.99 1.51
N VAL A 21 2.64 4.51 1.62
CA VAL A 21 3.22 4.07 2.88
C VAL A 21 4.63 4.63 3.00
N GLU A 22 4.92 5.33 4.10
CA GLU A 22 6.29 5.69 4.44
C GLU A 22 6.98 4.47 5.08
N VAL A 23 8.10 4.07 4.51
CA VAL A 23 8.98 3.01 5.00
C VAL A 23 10.29 3.59 5.48
N MET A 24 10.92 2.97 6.47
CA MET A 24 12.14 3.43 7.12
C MET A 24 13.20 2.31 7.17
N CYS A 25 14.47 2.66 6.99
CA CYS A 25 15.56 1.74 7.26
C CYS A 25 15.75 1.57 8.79
N PRO A 26 15.69 0.33 9.34
CA PRO A 26 15.87 0.09 10.77
C PRO A 26 17.31 0.31 11.28
N LYS A 27 18.27 0.62 10.39
CA LYS A 27 19.67 0.89 10.74
C LYS A 27 20.02 2.38 10.68
N CYS A 28 19.83 3.04 9.54
CA CYS A 28 20.21 4.45 9.34
C CYS A 28 19.04 5.44 9.43
N ARG A 29 17.79 4.96 9.59
CA ARG A 29 16.56 5.77 9.67
C ARG A 29 16.23 6.63 8.43
N THR A 30 16.92 6.45 7.31
CA THR A 30 16.48 6.97 6.00
C THR A 30 15.07 6.46 5.69
N THR A 31 14.18 7.34 5.23
CA THR A 31 12.81 7.00 4.86
C THR A 31 12.56 7.15 3.37
N ARG A 32 11.50 6.50 2.87
CA ARG A 32 11.03 6.52 1.48
C ARG A 32 9.52 6.27 1.47
N ILE A 33 8.80 6.83 0.50
CA ILE A 33 7.38 6.52 0.28
C ILE A 33 7.30 5.49 -0.86
N ILE A 34 6.41 4.50 -0.71
CA ILE A 34 6.08 3.48 -1.72
C ILE A 34 4.56 3.34 -1.88
N VAL A 35 4.12 2.86 -3.04
CA VAL A 35 2.72 2.51 -3.30
C VAL A 35 2.49 1.01 -3.11
N VAL A 36 1.70 0.61 -2.11
CA VAL A 36 1.28 -0.78 -1.92
C VAL A 36 -0.09 -1.04 -2.58
N PRO A 37 -0.33 -2.22 -3.19
CA PRO A 37 0.57 -3.37 -3.33
C PRO A 37 1.41 -3.36 -4.62
N GLU A 38 1.59 -2.20 -5.26
CA GLU A 38 2.21 -2.10 -6.60
C GLU A 38 3.73 -2.19 -6.57
N GLU A 39 4.36 -1.61 -5.55
CA GLU A 39 5.80 -1.69 -5.28
C GLU A 39 6.11 -2.72 -4.19
N PRO A 40 7.16 -3.55 -4.36
CA PRO A 40 7.67 -4.40 -3.29
C PRO A 40 8.39 -3.57 -2.21
N MET A 41 8.55 -4.14 -1.02
CA MET A 41 9.30 -3.50 0.07
C MET A 41 10.76 -3.22 -0.35
N PRO A 42 11.21 -1.96 -0.39
CA PRO A 42 12.56 -1.63 -0.85
C PRO A 42 13.63 -2.02 0.18
N ARG A 43 14.86 -2.13 -0.31
CA ARG A 43 16.05 -2.19 0.54
C ARG A 43 16.66 -0.80 0.67
N CYS A 44 17.22 -0.51 1.84
CA CYS A 44 17.96 0.71 2.08
C CYS A 44 19.21 0.77 1.18
N GLU A 45 19.39 1.87 0.46
CA GLU A 45 20.51 2.06 -0.48
C GLU A 45 21.88 2.01 0.22
N SER A 46 21.98 2.56 1.44
CA SER A 46 23.22 2.54 2.24
C SER A 46 23.45 1.23 2.97
N CYS A 47 22.44 0.70 3.68
CA CYS A 47 22.58 -0.44 4.57
C CYS A 47 22.25 -1.81 3.92
N ARG A 48 21.63 -1.81 2.73
CA ARG A 48 21.19 -3.00 1.96
C ARG A 48 20.25 -3.98 2.70
N VAL A 49 19.70 -3.57 3.84
CA VAL A 49 18.65 -4.28 4.58
C VAL A 49 17.26 -3.87 4.08
N GLU A 50 16.27 -4.76 4.24
CA GLU A 50 14.87 -4.44 3.97
C GLU A 50 14.37 -3.33 4.90
N MET A 51 13.58 -2.42 4.33
CA MET A 51 12.94 -1.33 5.06
C MET A 51 11.68 -1.85 5.76
N ILE A 52 11.23 -1.14 6.80
CA ILE A 52 10.03 -1.46 7.57
C ILE A 52 9.00 -0.36 7.42
N VAL A 53 7.71 -0.68 7.51
CA VAL A 53 6.64 0.34 7.54
C VAL A 53 6.81 1.24 8.76
N LYS A 54 6.83 2.56 8.54
CA LYS A 54 6.83 3.59 9.57
C LYS A 54 5.43 4.17 9.76
N GLU A 55 4.76 4.55 8.66
CA GLU A 55 3.45 5.19 8.70
C GLU A 55 2.66 4.91 7.41
N VAL A 56 1.34 4.74 7.52
CA VAL A 56 0.44 4.66 6.36
C VAL A 56 -0.10 6.06 6.08
N LEU A 57 0.19 6.59 4.90
CA LEU A 57 -0.19 7.94 4.52
C LEU A 57 -1.62 7.96 3.96
N THR A 58 -2.52 8.62 4.68
CA THR A 58 -3.87 8.91 4.20
C THR A 58 -3.91 10.31 3.61
N GLU A 59 -4.55 10.49 2.44
CA GLU A 59 -4.85 11.83 1.92
C GLU A 59 -5.65 12.63 2.96
N GLY A 60 -5.06 13.73 3.44
CA GLY A 60 -5.68 14.63 4.40
C GLY A 60 -6.90 15.30 3.76
N LYS A 61 -8.09 15.01 4.28
CA LYS A 61 -9.28 15.80 3.99
C LYS A 61 -9.19 17.11 4.76
N TYR A 62 -8.96 18.21 4.04
CA TYR A 62 -9.24 19.57 4.50
C TYR A 62 -10.75 19.88 4.35
#